data_AF-A0A4U8Z1R3-F1
#
_entry.id   AF-A0A4U8Z1R3-F1
#
_cell.length_a   1.000
_cell.length_b   1.000
_cell.length_c   1.000
_cell.angle_alpha   90.00
_cell.angle_beta   90.00
_cell.angle_gamma   90.00
#
_symmetry.space_group_name_H-M   'P 1'
#
loop_
_entity.id
_entity.type
_entity.pdbx_description
1 polymer ?
#
loop_
_entity_poly.entity_id
_entity_poly.type
_entity_poly.pdbx_seq_one_letter_code
_entity_poly.pdbx_strand_id
1 'polypeptide(L)'
;MTTSTLIDSTAAEAVAPAPSRSLAGATRKELAAALLEIGAPEREIRMRSAQLWHWIYHQGVSSFDDMLNISKVFSRKARRAFYFDAAADRL
;
A
#
# COMPACT_ATOMS: atom_id res chain seq x y z
N MET A 1 8.22 -41.00 -22.35
CA MET A 1 8.64 -40.93 -20.94
C MET A 1 8.00 -39.69 -20.35
N THR A 2 6.96 -39.90 -19.54
CA THR A 2 6.19 -38.85 -18.87
C THR A 2 6.67 -38.79 -17.43
N THR A 3 6.98 -37.59 -16.90
CA THR A 3 6.75 -37.11 -15.51
C THR A 3 7.69 -35.95 -15.19
N SER A 4 7.14 -34.76 -14.95
CA SER A 4 7.72 -33.75 -14.05
C SER A 4 6.62 -32.73 -13.74
N THR A 5 5.75 -33.04 -12.79
CA THR A 5 5.82 -32.61 -11.38
C THR A 5 5.12 -31.27 -11.17
N LEU A 6 3.97 -31.39 -10.49
CA LEU A 6 3.17 -30.34 -9.90
C LEU A 6 3.97 -29.51 -8.90
N ILE A 7 3.75 -28.19 -8.95
CA ILE A 7 3.80 -27.33 -7.77
C ILE A 7 2.46 -26.59 -7.71
N ASP A 8 1.56 -27.19 -6.93
CA ASP A 8 0.52 -26.48 -6.22
C ASP A 8 1.22 -25.62 -5.16
N SER A 9 1.20 -24.30 -5.34
CA SER A 9 1.64 -23.37 -4.30
C SER A 9 0.50 -23.13 -3.32
N THR A 10 0.39 -24.09 -2.43
CA THR A 10 -0.12 -24.08 -1.06
C THR A 10 -0.52 -22.73 -0.48
N ALA A 11 -1.75 -22.71 0.02
CA ALA A 11 -2.35 -21.71 0.89
C ALA A 11 -1.64 -21.56 2.25
N ALA A 12 -1.62 -20.33 2.79
CA ALA A 12 -1.49 -19.95 4.21
C ALA A 12 -1.33 -18.41 4.26
N GLU A 13 -1.90 -17.59 5.14
CA GLU A 13 -2.67 -17.78 6.36
C GLU A 13 -3.28 -16.42 6.69
N ALA A 14 -4.39 -16.38 7.45
CA ALA A 14 -4.95 -15.15 7.98
C ALA A 14 -4.00 -14.54 9.04
N VAL A 15 -3.04 -13.74 8.58
CA VAL A 15 -2.11 -13.00 9.44
C VAL A 15 -2.77 -11.67 9.82
N ALA A 16 -3.07 -11.47 11.10
CA ALA A 16 -3.39 -10.13 11.63
C ALA A 16 -2.33 -9.15 11.11
N PRO A 17 -2.71 -8.01 10.51
CA PRO A 17 -1.96 -7.45 9.40
C PRO A 17 -0.60 -6.94 9.88
N ALA A 18 0.44 -7.74 9.67
CA ALA A 18 1.71 -7.15 9.26
C ALA A 18 1.40 -6.25 8.06
N PRO A 19 2.00 -5.07 7.92
CA PRO A 19 1.65 -4.17 6.82
C PRO A 19 1.96 -4.90 5.51
N SER A 20 0.92 -5.42 4.84
CA SER A 20 1.05 -6.47 3.82
C SER A 20 1.60 -5.95 2.50
N ARG A 21 1.68 -4.63 2.32
CA ARG A 21 2.07 -4.03 1.05
C ARG A 21 2.87 -2.75 1.24
N SER A 22 3.97 -2.64 0.49
CA SER A 22 4.68 -1.38 0.33
C SER A 22 3.88 -0.48 -0.61
N LEU A 23 3.68 0.78 -0.23
CA LEU A 23 3.14 1.81 -1.13
C LEU A 23 4.24 2.60 -1.85
N ALA A 24 5.51 2.39 -1.49
CA ALA A 24 6.63 2.94 -2.24
C ALA A 24 6.66 2.29 -3.63
N GLY A 25 6.72 3.11 -4.68
CA GLY A 25 6.64 2.64 -6.08
C GLY A 25 5.24 2.27 -6.57
N ALA A 26 4.19 2.39 -5.74
CA ALA A 26 2.83 2.10 -6.18
C ALA A 26 2.30 3.18 -7.15
N THR A 27 1.63 2.75 -8.22
CA THR A 27 0.94 3.64 -9.16
C THR A 27 -0.31 4.26 -8.53
N ARG A 28 -0.86 5.34 -9.10
CA ARG A 28 -2.11 5.95 -8.59
C ARG A 28 -3.27 4.97 -8.50
N LYS A 29 -3.39 4.03 -9.45
CA LYS A 29 -4.44 3.00 -9.45
C LYS A 29 -4.25 2.01 -8.30
N GLU A 30 -3.01 1.61 -8.05
CA GLU A 30 -2.69 0.72 -6.92
C GLU A 30 -2.87 1.40 -5.57
N LEU A 31 -2.50 2.68 -5.45
CA LEU A 31 -2.83 3.48 -4.27
C LEU A 31 -4.35 3.52 -4.05
N ALA A 32 -5.14 3.72 -5.10
CA ALA A 32 -6.60 3.71 -4.98
C ALA A 32 -7.16 2.35 -4.55
N ALA A 33 -6.66 1.25 -5.12
CA ALA A 33 -7.05 -0.11 -4.73
C ALA A 33 -6.68 -0.42 -3.27
N ALA A 34 -5.47 -0.06 -2.85
CA ALA A 34 -5.01 -0.18 -1.47
C ALA A 34 -5.90 0.61 -0.50
N LEU A 35 -6.33 1.82 -0.87
CA LEU A 35 -7.27 2.61 -0.08
C LEU A 35 -8.66 1.96 0.02
N LEU A 36 -9.11 1.31 -1.05
CA LEU A 36 -10.38 0.58 -1.07
C LEU A 36 -10.34 -0.64 -0.13
N GLU A 37 -9.24 -1.40 -0.16
CA GLU A 37 -9.03 -2.60 0.67
C GLU A 37 -9.09 -2.30 2.17
N ILE A 38 -8.55 -1.15 2.59
CA ILE A 38 -8.64 -0.73 3.99
C ILE A 38 -10.02 -0.14 4.35
N GLY A 39 -10.98 -0.13 3.44
CA GLY A 39 -12.30 0.45 3.63
C GLY A 39 -12.27 1.97 3.79
N ALA A 40 -11.48 2.67 2.96
CA ALA A 40 -11.64 4.11 2.81
C ALA A 40 -12.94 4.41 2.03
N PRO A 41 -13.65 5.51 2.33
CA PRO A 41 -14.85 5.88 1.58
C PRO A 41 -14.51 6.11 0.11
N GLU A 42 -15.21 5.45 -0.80
CA GLU A 42 -14.88 5.47 -2.23
C GLU A 42 -14.87 6.87 -2.84
N ARG A 43 -15.75 7.75 -2.32
CA ARG A 43 -15.79 9.19 -2.63
C ARG A 43 -14.49 9.92 -2.33
N GLU A 44 -13.75 9.47 -1.31
CA GLU A 44 -12.50 10.09 -0.88
C GLU A 44 -11.26 9.41 -1.49
N ILE A 45 -11.39 8.19 -2.04
CA ILE A 45 -10.25 7.41 -2.57
C ILE A 45 -9.51 8.18 -3.65
N ARG A 46 -10.23 8.76 -4.62
CA ARG A 46 -9.62 9.49 -5.74
C ARG A 46 -8.82 10.70 -5.25
N MET A 47 -9.34 11.43 -4.27
CA MET A 47 -8.66 12.58 -3.68
C MET A 47 -7.46 12.14 -2.85
N ARG A 48 -7.64 11.15 -1.96
CA ARG A 48 -6.57 10.65 -1.07
C ARG A 48 -5.43 10.00 -1.84
N SER A 49 -5.72 9.22 -2.87
CA SER A 49 -4.70 8.62 -3.74
C SER A 49 -3.88 9.69 -4.46
N ALA A 50 -4.49 10.78 -4.93
CA ALA A 50 -3.78 11.90 -5.53
C ALA A 50 -2.87 12.62 -4.51
N GLN A 51 -3.33 12.82 -3.28
CA GLN A 51 -2.52 13.41 -2.20
C GLN A 51 -1.33 12.51 -1.85
N LEU A 52 -1.58 11.22 -1.60
CA LEU A 52 -0.53 10.23 -1.34
C LEU A 52 0.51 10.22 -2.47
N TRP A 53 0.06 10.18 -3.72
CA TRP A 53 0.95 10.20 -4.88
C TRP A 53 1.80 11.47 -4.93
N HIS A 54 1.21 12.64 -4.66
CA HIS A 54 1.96 13.89 -4.61
C HIS A 54 3.03 13.86 -3.50
N TRP A 55 2.68 13.39 -2.29
CA TRP A 55 3.66 13.30 -1.19
C TRP A 55 4.79 12.30 -1.49
N ILE A 56 4.47 11.14 -2.05
CA ILE A 56 5.46 10.10 -2.36
C ILE A 56 6.40 10.56 -3.48
N TYR A 57 5.87 11.05 -4.61
CA TYR A 57 6.67 11.31 -5.80
C TYR A 57 7.14 12.76 -5.98
N HIS A 58 6.39 13.75 -5.49
CA HIS A 58 6.85 15.15 -5.55
C HIS A 58 7.66 15.54 -4.31
N GLN A 59 7.23 15.09 -3.13
CA GLN A 59 7.87 15.49 -1.86
C GLN A 59 8.90 14.45 -1.37
N GLY A 60 8.94 13.25 -1.95
CA GLY A 60 9.84 12.17 -1.49
C GLY A 60 9.49 11.65 -0.09
N VAL A 61 8.26 11.86 0.36
CA VAL A 61 7.83 11.51 1.72
C VAL A 61 7.37 10.06 1.75
N SER A 62 8.11 9.25 2.48
CA SER A 62 7.84 7.83 2.73
C SER A 62 7.29 7.56 4.14
N SER A 63 6.60 8.54 4.74
CA SER A 63 5.96 8.40 6.06
C SER A 63 4.60 9.07 6.07
N PHE A 64 3.59 8.40 6.62
CA PHE A 64 2.25 8.97 6.76
C PHE A 64 2.15 10.05 7.85
N ASP A 65 3.17 10.20 8.71
CA ASP A 65 3.23 11.26 9.72
C ASP A 65 3.60 12.61 9.12
N ASP A 66 4.45 12.60 8.10
CA ASP A 66 4.95 13.82 7.45
C ASP A 66 3.94 14.39 6.43
N MET A 67 2.89 13.62 6.10
CA MET A 67 1.81 14.05 5.21
C MET A 67 0.80 14.92 5.96
N LEU A 68 1.10 16.21 6.09
CA LEU A 68 0.31 17.19 6.87
C LEU A 68 -1.16 17.32 6.43
N ASN A 69 -1.47 17.04 5.16
CA ASN A 69 -2.82 17.13 4.60
C ASN A 69 -3.66 15.87 4.79
N ILE A 70 -3.15 14.86 5.51
CA ILE A 70 -3.83 13.61 5.77
C ILE A 70 -4.29 13.53 7.24
N SER A 71 -5.55 13.17 7.47
CA SER A 71 -6.07 13.07 8.83
C SER A 71 -5.38 11.97 9.64
N LYS A 72 -5.05 12.27 10.91
CA LYS A 72 -4.40 11.31 11.83
C LYS A 72 -5.14 9.97 11.95
N VAL A 73 -6.48 10.01 11.91
CA VAL A 73 -7.32 8.80 11.93
C VAL A 73 -7.06 7.92 10.73
N PHE A 74 -6.97 8.52 9.54
CA PHE A 74 -6.67 7.81 8.31
C PHE A 74 -5.22 7.32 8.29
N SER A 75 -4.24 8.16 8.63
CA SER A 75 -2.83 7.75 8.65
C SER A 75 -2.58 6.58 9.60
N ARG A 76 -3.31 6.49 10.72
CA ARG A 76 -3.26 5.33 11.62
C ARG A 76 -3.86 4.08 11.00
N LYS A 77 -4.97 4.21 10.27
CA LYS A 77 -5.60 3.09 9.54
C LYS A 77 -4.68 2.57 8.44
N ALA A 78 -4.12 3.49 7.64
CA ALA A 78 -3.19 3.18 6.57
C ALA A 78 -1.92 2.51 7.10
N ARG A 79 -1.30 3.03 8.17
CA ARG A 79 -0.09 2.42 8.78
C ARG A 79 -0.26 1.01 9.32
N ARG A 80 -1.49 0.61 9.68
CA ARG A 80 -1.77 -0.76 10.10
C ARG A 80 -1.77 -1.74 8.92
N ALA A 81 -2.08 -1.26 7.73
CA ALA A 81 -2.18 -2.09 6.52
C ALA A 81 -0.97 -1.94 5.59
N PHE A 82 -0.30 -0.80 5.63
CA PHE A 82 0.70 -0.39 4.66
C PHE A 82 1.94 0.17 5.32
N TYR A 83 3.09 -0.07 4.67
CA TYR A 83 4.36 0.55 5.00
C TYR A 83 4.99 1.16 3.75
N PHE A 84 6.05 1.94 3.93
CA PHE A 84 6.89 2.38 2.83
C PHE A 84 8.21 1.63 2.94
N ASP A 85 8.46 0.75 1.98
CA ASP A 85 9.76 0.10 1.86
C ASP A 85 10.73 1.05 1.17
N ALA A 86 11.73 1.54 1.90
CA ALA A 86 12.78 2.37 1.34
C ALA A 86 13.76 1.57 0.45
N ALA A 87 13.70 0.23 0.47
CA ALA A 87 14.55 -0.61 -0.38
C ALA A 87 14.05 -0.69 -1.83
N ALA A 88 12.82 -0.26 -2.13
CA ALA A 88 12.24 -0.30 -3.47
C ALA A 88 12.87 0.70 -4.47
N ASP A 89 13.63 1.70 -3.99
CA ASP A 89 14.14 2.82 -4.80
C ASP A 89 15.66 2.72 -5.09
N ARG A 90 16.25 1.52 -4.99
CA ARG A 90 17.59 1.24 -5.52
C ARG A 90 17.52 0.47 -6.84
N LEU A 91 17.28 1.19 -7.94
CA LEU A 91 17.68 0.77 -9.28
C LEU A 91 18.26 1.96 -10.03
#